data_AF-A0AAV5SD84-F1
#
_entry.id   AF-A0AAV5SD84-F1
#
_cell.length_a   1.000
_cell.length_b   1.000
_cell.length_c   1.000
_cell.angle_alpha   90.00
_cell.angle_beta   90.00
_cell.angle_gamma   90.00
#
_symmetry.space_group_name_H-M   'P 1'
#
loop_
_entity.id
_entity.type
_entity.pdbx_description
1 polymer ?
#
loop_
_entity_poly.entity_id
_entity_poly.type
_entity_poly.pdbx_seq_one_letter_code
_entity_poly.pdbx_strand_id
1 'polypeptide(L)'
;KYATFEEARDYIENVHLLVPVYATMGSVDGGVVITRSANKTDHTEVIDTSKPNGWYVLQTNYDWNEDDFYLDYRTIPGKKCMQQMGRNRLTKENLFQVMSSKTTLNKETVYTTIIVIESGELYTFQQECNDPCWFY
;
A
#
# COMPACT_ATOMS: atom_id res chain seq x y z
N LYS A 1 -0.26 21.39 10.71
CA LYS A 1 -1.16 21.34 9.52
C LYS A 1 -0.26 21.47 8.31
N TYR A 2 -0.19 20.43 7.47
CA TYR A 2 0.54 20.46 6.21
C TYR A 2 -0.44 20.81 5.10
N ALA A 3 -0.10 21.78 4.26
CA ALA A 3 -0.95 22.29 3.19
C ALA A 3 -0.71 21.55 1.87
N THR A 4 0.44 20.90 1.70
CA THR A 4 0.79 20.17 0.47
C THR A 4 1.24 18.74 0.74
N PHE A 5 1.26 17.94 -0.32
CA PHE A 5 1.80 16.59 -0.29
C PHE A 5 3.29 16.58 0.07
N GLU A 6 4.06 17.54 -0.46
CA GLU A 6 5.50 17.68 -0.22
C GLU A 6 5.81 18.05 1.22
N GLU A 7 5.04 18.98 1.81
CA GLU A 7 5.17 19.34 3.23
C GLU A 7 4.85 18.15 4.14
N ALA A 8 3.78 17.41 3.82
CA ALA A 8 3.43 16.22 4.58
C ALA A 8 4.51 15.13 4.43
N ARG A 9 5.05 14.95 3.23
CA ARG A 9 6.13 14.00 2.95
C ARG A 9 7.38 14.36 3.73
N ASP A 10 7.84 15.60 3.64
CA ASP A 10 9.04 16.09 4.35
C ASP A 10 8.91 15.90 5.85
N TYR A 11 7.74 16.20 6.43
CA TYR A 11 7.49 15.91 7.83
C TYR A 11 7.60 14.41 8.15
N ILE A 12 6.94 13.56 7.36
CA ILE A 12 6.98 12.10 7.55
C ILE A 12 8.35 11.51 7.27
N GLU A 13 9.23 12.15 6.50
CA GLU A 13 10.62 11.70 6.27
C GLU A 13 11.57 12.09 7.42
N ASN A 14 11.26 13.16 8.16
CA ASN A 14 12.19 13.76 9.14
C ASN A 14 11.73 13.71 10.61
N VAL A 15 10.44 13.49 10.88
CA VAL A 15 9.91 13.45 12.27
C VAL A 15 10.53 12.31 13.05
N HIS A 16 10.87 12.53 14.33
CA HIS A 16 11.31 11.44 15.21
C HIS A 16 10.12 10.59 15.64
N LEU A 17 10.23 9.28 15.48
CA LEU A 17 9.21 8.29 15.79
C LEU A 17 9.67 7.42 16.96
N LEU A 18 8.72 6.95 17.76
CA LEU A 18 9.01 6.01 18.85
C LEU A 18 9.29 4.59 18.34
N VAL A 19 8.72 4.23 17.19
CA VAL A 19 8.81 2.90 16.58
C VAL A 19 8.96 3.02 15.06
N PRO A 20 9.54 2.01 14.39
CA PRO A 20 9.57 1.95 12.92
C PRO A 20 8.17 1.87 12.32
N VAL A 21 7.97 2.48 11.16
CA VAL A 21 6.69 2.46 10.43
C VAL A 21 6.91 2.42 8.92
N TYR A 22 5.92 1.91 8.21
CA TYR A 22 5.76 2.15 6.78
C TYR A 22 4.66 3.18 6.56
N ALA A 23 5.00 4.32 5.95
CA ALA A 23 4.03 5.34 5.61
C ALA A 23 3.72 5.27 4.11
N THR A 24 2.49 4.89 3.76
CA THR A 24 1.98 4.97 2.38
C THR A 24 1.20 6.26 2.21
N MET A 25 1.62 7.10 1.28
CA MET A 25 1.03 8.41 1.03
C MET A 25 0.71 8.57 -0.46
N GLY A 26 -0.38 9.28 -0.77
CA GLY A 26 -0.82 9.55 -2.14
C GLY A 26 -1.13 11.02 -2.37
N SER A 27 -1.05 11.44 -3.62
CA SER A 27 -1.55 12.71 -4.14
C SER A 27 -2.34 12.46 -5.44
N VAL A 28 -2.90 13.51 -6.05
CA VAL A 28 -3.55 13.38 -7.37
C VAL A 28 -2.55 12.93 -8.44
N ASP A 29 -1.30 13.36 -8.34
CA ASP A 29 -0.27 13.15 -9.37
C ASP A 29 0.69 12.00 -9.05
N GLY A 30 0.56 11.32 -7.91
CA GLY A 30 1.48 10.25 -7.55
C GLY A 30 1.24 9.61 -6.18
N GLY A 31 2.26 8.88 -5.73
CA GLY A 31 2.25 8.19 -4.45
C GLY A 31 3.62 7.68 -4.06
N VAL A 32 3.79 7.45 -2.77
CA VAL A 32 5.06 7.07 -2.15
C VAL A 32 4.83 6.08 -1.00
N VAL A 33 5.78 5.17 -0.82
CA VAL A 33 5.97 4.39 0.41
C VAL A 33 7.29 4.84 1.03
N ILE A 34 7.24 5.20 2.31
CA ILE A 34 8.40 5.63 3.10
C ILE A 34 8.61 4.61 4.22
N THR A 35 9.75 3.93 4.21
CA THR A 35 10.20 3.07 5.30
C THR A 35 10.96 3.92 6.31
N ARG A 36 10.43 4.00 7.52
CA ARG A 36 10.96 4.84 8.60
C ARG A 36 11.45 3.98 9.76
N SER A 37 12.67 4.25 10.20
CA SER A 37 13.10 3.95 11.57
C SER A 37 12.89 5.17 12.47
N ALA A 38 13.18 5.00 13.77
CA ALA A 38 12.92 6.02 14.80
C ALA A 38 13.44 7.42 14.42
N ASN A 39 14.65 7.50 13.84
CA ASN A 39 15.33 8.80 13.65
C ASN A 39 15.72 9.09 12.19
N LYS A 40 15.39 8.21 11.23
CA LYS A 40 15.74 8.41 9.83
C LYS A 40 14.77 7.72 8.87
N THR A 41 14.87 8.09 7.60
CA THR A 41 14.26 7.38 6.48
C THR A 41 15.24 6.35 5.96
N ASP A 42 14.82 5.09 5.93
CA ASP A 42 15.64 3.96 5.47
C ASP A 42 15.47 3.71 3.97
N HIS A 43 14.24 3.86 3.46
CA HIS A 43 13.91 3.70 2.05
C HIS A 43 12.73 4.58 1.65
N THR A 44 12.72 5.04 0.40
CA THR A 44 11.59 5.75 -0.21
C THR A 44 11.36 5.17 -1.60
N GLU A 45 10.19 4.59 -1.83
CA GLU A 45 9.74 4.21 -3.18
C GLU A 45 8.63 5.14 -3.65
N VAL A 46 8.81 5.72 -4.83
CA VAL A 46 7.81 6.57 -5.51
C VAL A 46 7.23 5.86 -6.73
N ILE A 47 5.97 6.14 -7.05
CA ILE A 47 5.38 5.79 -8.34
C ILE A 47 6.21 6.47 -9.44
N ASP A 48 6.69 5.66 -10.40
CA ASP A 48 7.48 6.09 -11.56
C ASP A 48 6.99 5.34 -12.80
N THR A 49 6.15 6.01 -13.58
CA THR A 49 5.53 5.40 -14.77
C THR A 49 6.49 5.17 -15.93
N SER A 50 7.74 5.62 -15.83
CA SER A 50 8.79 5.30 -16.81
C SER A 50 9.34 3.88 -16.64
N LYS A 51 9.21 3.30 -15.43
CA LYS A 51 9.66 1.95 -15.11
C LYS A 51 8.59 0.89 -15.45
N PRO A 52 9.00 -0.33 -15.83
CA PRO A 52 8.08 -1.47 -15.94
C PRO A 52 7.33 -1.68 -14.62
N ASN A 53 5.99 -1.74 -14.67
CA ASN A 53 5.11 -1.84 -13.49
C ASN A 53 5.27 -0.73 -12.44
N GLY A 54 5.96 0.38 -12.74
CA GLY A 54 6.14 1.49 -11.81
C GLY A 54 4.91 2.40 -11.65
N TRP A 55 3.73 1.99 -12.15
CA TRP A 55 2.48 2.74 -12.01
C TRP A 55 1.78 2.53 -10.66
N TYR A 56 2.34 1.69 -9.79
CA TYR A 56 1.89 1.49 -8.42
C TYR A 56 3.08 1.22 -7.50
N VAL A 57 2.88 1.48 -6.21
CA VAL A 57 3.74 1.01 -5.12
C VAL A 57 2.89 0.13 -4.21
N LEU A 58 3.48 -0.91 -3.62
CA LEU A 58 2.78 -1.86 -2.76
C LEU A 58 3.63 -2.13 -1.53
N GLN A 59 3.01 -2.01 -0.36
CA GLN A 59 3.63 -2.27 0.93
C GLN A 59 2.75 -3.21 1.75
N THR A 60 3.38 -4.17 2.43
CA THR A 60 2.77 -5.04 3.43
C THR A 60 3.39 -4.71 4.79
N ASN A 61 4.19 -5.63 5.35
CA ASN A 61 4.82 -5.53 6.66
C ASN A 61 6.31 -5.86 6.65
N TYR A 62 6.92 -5.92 5.46
CA TYR A 62 8.33 -6.26 5.27
C TYR A 62 9.07 -5.16 4.51
N ASP A 63 10.38 -5.09 4.73
CA ASP A 63 11.25 -4.13 4.05
C ASP A 63 11.44 -4.51 2.57
N TRP A 64 11.69 -3.50 1.73
CA TRP A 64 11.78 -3.67 0.28
C TRP A 64 13.01 -4.46 -0.17
N ASN A 65 14.03 -4.51 0.68
CA ASN A 65 15.30 -5.19 0.47
C ASN A 65 15.41 -6.52 1.24
N GLU A 66 14.32 -6.97 1.86
CA GLU A 66 14.25 -8.24 2.59
C GLU A 66 13.17 -9.13 2.01
N ASP A 67 13.31 -10.44 2.22
CA ASP A 67 12.28 -11.40 1.85
C ASP A 67 11.14 -11.36 2.87
N ASP A 68 9.90 -11.53 2.39
CA ASP A 68 8.73 -11.72 3.26
C ASP A 68 8.93 -12.94 4.18
N PHE A 69 8.29 -12.91 5.35
CA PHE A 69 8.23 -14.09 6.21
C PHE A 69 7.55 -15.26 5.48
N TYR A 70 8.16 -16.45 5.51
CA TYR A 70 7.74 -17.59 4.71
C TYR A 70 6.34 -18.16 5.00
N LEU A 71 5.60 -17.66 6.00
CA LEU A 71 4.19 -18.02 6.23
C LEU A 71 3.22 -16.90 5.85
N ASP A 72 3.73 -15.69 5.56
CA ASP A 72 2.97 -14.52 5.15
C ASP A 72 3.41 -14.08 3.77
N TYR A 73 2.75 -14.64 2.76
CA TYR A 73 3.06 -14.36 1.36
C TYR A 73 2.11 -13.34 0.76
N ARG A 74 1.80 -12.21 1.40
CA ARG A 74 0.86 -11.23 0.83
C ARG A 74 1.46 -10.33 -0.25
N THR A 75 2.76 -10.03 -0.20
CA THR A 75 3.40 -9.08 -1.13
C THR A 75 3.40 -9.60 -2.56
N ILE A 76 3.81 -10.86 -2.75
CA ILE A 76 3.92 -11.51 -4.07
C ILE A 76 2.57 -11.62 -4.80
N PRO A 77 1.50 -12.21 -4.24
CA PRO A 77 0.19 -12.28 -4.88
C PRO A 77 -0.41 -10.90 -5.07
N GLY A 78 -0.26 -9.98 -4.11
CA GLY A 78 -0.71 -8.59 -4.28
C GLY A 78 -0.07 -7.92 -5.50
N LYS A 79 1.27 -8.03 -5.64
CA LYS A 79 1.99 -7.54 -6.84
C LYS A 79 1.51 -8.25 -8.10
N LYS A 80 1.31 -9.56 -8.07
CA LYS A 80 0.82 -10.34 -9.22
C LYS A 80 -0.58 -9.89 -9.64
N CYS A 81 -1.50 -9.66 -8.71
CA CYS A 81 -2.85 -9.17 -8.98
C CYS A 81 -2.81 -7.75 -9.56
N MET A 82 -1.97 -6.86 -9.01
CA MET A 82 -1.77 -5.52 -9.58
C MET A 82 -1.25 -5.60 -11.02
N GLN A 83 -0.21 -6.39 -11.28
CA GLN A 83 0.35 -6.59 -12.63
C GLN A 83 -0.67 -7.20 -13.59
N GLN A 84 -1.43 -8.19 -13.13
CA GLN A 84 -2.48 -8.83 -13.92
C GLN A 84 -3.63 -7.88 -14.23
N MET A 85 -4.00 -6.97 -13.31
CA MET A 85 -4.98 -5.92 -13.56
C MET A 85 -4.42 -4.93 -14.60
N GLY A 86 -3.22 -4.41 -14.38
CA GLY A 86 -2.59 -3.42 -15.24
C GLY A 86 -3.23 -2.03 -15.12
N ARG A 87 -2.44 -0.99 -15.45
CA ARG A 87 -2.83 0.42 -15.28
C ARG A 87 -4.11 0.80 -16.03
N ASN A 88 -4.30 0.25 -17.23
CA ASN A 88 -5.44 0.57 -18.10
C ASN A 88 -6.80 0.11 -17.55
N ARG A 89 -6.81 -0.80 -16.56
CA ARG A 89 -8.03 -1.29 -15.90
C ARG A 89 -8.12 -0.82 -14.45
N LEU A 90 -7.30 0.16 -14.03
CA LEU A 90 -7.40 0.69 -12.69
C LEU A 90 -8.74 1.41 -12.51
N THR A 91 -9.60 0.85 -11.67
CA THR A 91 -10.81 1.48 -11.15
C THR A 91 -10.91 1.17 -9.66
N LYS A 92 -11.76 1.89 -8.91
CA LYS A 92 -11.98 1.62 -7.49
C LYS A 92 -12.48 0.19 -7.24
N GLU A 93 -13.32 -0.33 -8.14
CA GLU A 93 -13.86 -1.69 -8.09
C GLU A 93 -12.77 -2.73 -8.35
N ASN A 94 -11.92 -2.52 -9.36
CA ASN A 94 -10.85 -3.47 -9.68
C ASN A 94 -9.76 -3.45 -8.60
N LEU A 95 -9.46 -2.28 -8.00
CA LEU A 95 -8.56 -2.22 -6.86
C LEU A 95 -9.15 -2.93 -5.64
N PHE A 96 -10.45 -2.78 -5.39
CA PHE A 96 -11.15 -3.54 -4.36
C PHE A 96 -11.09 -5.07 -4.60
N GLN A 97 -11.18 -5.52 -5.86
CA GLN A 97 -11.00 -6.93 -6.21
C GLN A 97 -9.59 -7.43 -5.90
N VAL A 98 -8.54 -6.62 -6.16
CA VAL A 98 -7.16 -6.96 -5.75
C VAL A 98 -7.10 -7.15 -4.24
N MET A 99 -7.64 -6.21 -3.47
CA MET A 99 -7.65 -6.29 -2.00
C MET A 99 -8.51 -7.44 -1.46
N SER A 100 -9.51 -7.89 -2.21
CA SER A 100 -10.39 -9.01 -1.85
C SER A 100 -9.86 -10.37 -2.30
N SER A 101 -8.72 -10.41 -2.99
CA SER A 101 -8.10 -11.65 -3.44
C SER A 101 -7.31 -12.30 -2.31
N LYS A 102 -7.44 -13.62 -2.13
CA LYS A 102 -6.61 -14.37 -1.17
C LYS A 102 -5.18 -14.51 -1.74
N THR A 103 -4.12 -14.29 -0.97
CA THR A 103 -4.04 -14.09 0.50
C THR A 103 -4.06 -12.62 0.95
N THR A 104 -4.16 -11.64 0.05
CA THR A 104 -4.28 -10.22 0.45
C THR A 104 -5.47 -10.00 1.39
N LEU A 105 -6.61 -10.64 1.11
CA LEU A 105 -7.70 -10.86 2.06
C LEU A 105 -7.39 -12.11 2.89
N ASN A 106 -7.33 -11.94 4.21
CA ASN A 106 -7.03 -13.00 5.18
C ASN A 106 -7.94 -12.88 6.43
N LYS A 107 -7.77 -13.78 7.42
CA LYS A 107 -8.58 -13.78 8.65
C LYS A 107 -8.35 -12.54 9.53
N GLU A 108 -7.22 -11.88 9.42
CA GLU A 108 -6.91 -10.65 10.16
C GLU A 108 -7.48 -9.39 9.49
N THR A 109 -8.01 -9.51 8.27
CA THR A 109 -8.56 -8.37 7.54
C THR A 109 -9.89 -7.92 8.16
N VAL A 110 -9.87 -6.77 8.85
CA VAL A 110 -11.07 -6.17 9.47
C VAL A 110 -11.87 -5.37 8.45
N TYR A 111 -11.20 -4.55 7.64
CA TYR A 111 -11.82 -3.71 6.63
C TYR A 111 -10.90 -3.48 5.44
N THR A 112 -11.49 -3.10 4.30
CA THR A 112 -10.78 -2.57 3.14
C THR A 112 -11.23 -1.14 2.89
N THR A 113 -10.26 -0.24 2.71
CA THR A 113 -10.52 1.16 2.37
C THR A 113 -9.96 1.49 1.00
N ILE A 114 -10.76 2.14 0.16
CA ILE A 114 -10.36 2.70 -1.13
C ILE A 114 -10.54 4.22 -1.07
N ILE A 115 -9.49 4.96 -1.44
CA ILE A 115 -9.45 6.42 -1.41
C ILE A 115 -9.22 6.93 -2.83
N VAL A 116 -10.03 7.89 -3.27
CA VAL A 116 -9.86 8.58 -4.55
C VAL A 116 -9.67 10.07 -4.27
N ILE A 117 -8.42 10.53 -4.35
CA ILE A 117 -8.03 11.87 -3.89
C ILE A 117 -8.67 12.97 -4.74
N GLU A 118 -8.67 12.81 -6.06
CA GLU A 118 -9.21 13.81 -7.00
C GLU A 118 -10.69 14.12 -6.75
N SER A 119 -11.49 13.11 -6.47
CA SER A 119 -12.93 13.26 -6.16
C SER A 119 -13.21 13.46 -4.67
N GLY A 120 -12.23 13.24 -3.80
CA GLY A 120 -12.39 13.26 -2.34
C GLY A 120 -13.20 12.07 -1.79
N GLU A 121 -13.39 11.01 -2.56
CA GLU A 121 -14.16 9.84 -2.15
C GLU A 121 -13.35 8.93 -1.23
N LEU A 122 -14.00 8.43 -0.17
CA LEU A 122 -13.46 7.42 0.73
C LEU A 122 -14.52 6.33 0.93
N TYR A 123 -14.17 5.10 0.56
CA TYR A 123 -15.01 3.92 0.70
C TYR A 123 -14.37 2.96 1.69
N THR A 124 -15.12 2.51 2.70
CA THR A 124 -14.65 1.50 3.66
C THR A 124 -15.67 0.39 3.79
N PHE A 125 -15.21 -0.85 3.65
CA PHE A 125 -16.04 -2.04 3.72
C PHE A 125 -15.48 -2.96 4.81
N GLN A 126 -16.33 -3.36 5.75
CA GLN A 126 -15.98 -4.46 6.65
C GLN A 126 -15.77 -5.72 5.81
N GLN A 127 -14.70 -6.47 6.12
CA GLN A 127 -14.35 -7.68 5.41
C GLN A 127 -14.64 -8.92 6.26
N GLU A 128 -14.87 -10.03 5.56
CA GLU A 128 -14.94 -11.35 6.16
C GLU A 128 -14.26 -12.35 5.23
N CYS A 129 -13.43 -13.23 5.78
CA CYS A 129 -12.72 -14.24 5.02
C CYS A 129 -13.21 -15.65 5.37
N ASN A 130 -14.23 -16.10 4.65
CA ASN A 130 -14.81 -17.43 4.83
C ASN A 130 -13.85 -18.55 4.42
N ASP A 131 -13.97 -19.69 5.10
CA ASP A 131 -13.11 -20.84 4.89
C ASP A 131 -13.29 -21.46 3.49
N PRO A 132 -12.21 -21.92 2.84
CA PRO A 132 -10.83 -21.94 3.34
C PRO A 132 -10.15 -20.56 3.27
N CYS A 133 -9.61 -20.08 4.39
CA CYS A 133 -8.87 -18.82 4.47
C CYS A 133 -7.76 -18.89 5.54
N TRP A 134 -6.64 -18.21 5.30
CA TRP A 134 -5.45 -18.23 6.15
C TRP A 134 -5.40 -17.03 7.09
N PHE A 135 -4.64 -17.16 8.18
CA PHE A 135 -4.38 -16.04 9.08
C PHE A 135 -3.50 -14.98 8.43
N TYR A 136 -2.47 -15.42 7.72
CA TYR A 136 -1.50 -14.59 7.03
C TYR A 136 -1.70 -14.66 5.52
#